data_AF-A0A517T4D2-F1
#
_entry.id   AF-A0A517T4D2-F1
#
_cell.length_a   1.000
_cell.length_b   1.000
_cell.length_c   1.000
_cell.angle_alpha   90.00
_cell.angle_beta   90.00
_cell.angle_gamma   90.00
#
_symmetry.space_group_name_H-M   'P 1'
#
loop_
_entity.id
_entity.type
_entity.pdbx_description
1 polymer ?
#
loop_
_entity_poly.entity_id
_entity_poly.type
_entity_poly.pdbx_seq_one_letter_code
_entity_poly.pdbx_strand_id
1 'polypeptide(L)'
;MSATSSETNTPAEDDWLSCPEGTISAMSGQLRRRRQVRMYCQASAVAALILLAVFVPATLYSQFNNQQFTRLTCADVGECLADYNAGKLSEEMAGRVEAHLDHCVRCREALEALQHKPATVSLDRAPHFAAIKSFRLPAVIAWTR
;
A
#
# COMPACT_ATOMS: atom_id res chain seq x y z
N MET A 1 -79.39 8.78 -56.70
CA MET A 1 -78.52 8.17 -57.73
C MET A 1 -77.48 9.21 -58.10
N SER A 2 -76.33 9.19 -57.43
CA SER A 2 -75.24 10.15 -57.66
C SER A 2 -74.03 9.37 -58.14
N ALA A 3 -73.56 9.69 -59.34
CA ALA A 3 -72.37 9.11 -59.94
C ALA A 3 -71.13 9.70 -59.25
N THR A 4 -70.35 8.85 -58.59
CA THR A 4 -69.01 9.18 -58.09
C THR A 4 -68.02 8.98 -59.24
N SER A 5 -67.49 10.08 -59.76
CA SER A 5 -66.42 10.11 -60.75
C SER A 5 -65.11 9.69 -60.09
N SER A 6 -64.54 8.56 -60.51
CA SER A 6 -63.21 8.11 -60.13
C SER A 6 -62.16 8.92 -60.91
N GLU A 7 -61.57 9.91 -60.25
CA GLU A 7 -60.38 10.62 -60.74
C GLU A 7 -59.16 9.72 -60.55
N THR A 8 -58.65 9.15 -61.65
CA THR A 8 -57.40 8.38 -61.67
C THR A 8 -56.23 9.33 -61.49
N ASN A 9 -55.77 9.49 -60.24
CA ASN A 9 -54.49 10.11 -59.92
C ASN A 9 -53.38 9.35 -60.68
N THR A 10 -52.93 9.95 -61.78
CA THR A 10 -51.74 9.49 -62.50
C THR A 10 -50.57 9.79 -61.56
N PRO A 11 -49.78 8.80 -61.13
CA PRO A 11 -48.63 9.08 -60.26
C PRO A 11 -47.75 10.06 -61.01
N ALA A 12 -47.58 11.26 -60.45
CA ALA A 12 -46.61 12.22 -60.93
C ALA A 12 -45.28 11.48 -61.07
N GLU A 13 -44.64 11.57 -62.23
CA GLU A 13 -43.32 10.99 -62.45
C GLU A 13 -42.43 11.43 -61.29
N ASP A 14 -42.10 10.49 -60.39
CA ASP A 14 -41.27 10.74 -59.22
C ASP A 14 -39.91 11.17 -59.73
N ASP A 15 -39.71 12.49 -59.78
CA ASP A 15 -38.52 13.15 -60.26
C ASP A 15 -37.40 12.86 -59.25
N TRP A 16 -36.68 11.77 -59.48
CA TRP A 16 -35.53 11.36 -58.68
C TRP A 16 -34.44 12.42 -58.84
N LEU A 17 -34.45 13.40 -57.95
CA LEU A 17 -33.43 14.43 -57.90
C LEU A 17 -32.06 13.78 -57.63
N SER A 18 -31.07 14.14 -58.44
CA SER A 18 -29.69 13.69 -58.25
C SER A 18 -29.19 14.13 -56.87
N CYS A 19 -28.73 13.16 -56.06
CA CYS A 19 -28.25 13.42 -54.72
C CYS A 19 -27.00 14.31 -54.76
N PRO A 20 -26.93 15.43 -54.00
CA PRO A 20 -25.75 16.26 -53.94
C PRO A 20 -24.56 15.43 -53.45
N GLU A 21 -23.43 15.59 -54.15
CA GLU A 21 -22.20 14.85 -53.88
C GLU A 21 -21.77 15.03 -52.41
N GLY A 22 -21.32 13.94 -51.79
CA GLY A 22 -20.84 13.94 -50.41
C GLY A 22 -21.89 13.72 -49.31
N THR A 23 -23.20 13.79 -49.60
CA THR A 23 -24.26 13.59 -48.60
C THR A 23 -24.19 12.18 -47.98
N ILE A 24 -24.02 11.16 -48.82
CA ILE A 24 -23.92 9.75 -48.38
C ILE A 24 -22.64 9.51 -47.57
N SER A 25 -21.51 10.12 -47.95
CA SER A 25 -20.27 10.03 -47.18
C SER A 25 -20.35 10.74 -45.82
N ALA A 26 -21.04 11.89 -45.75
CA ALA A 26 -21.24 12.61 -44.50
C ALA A 26 -22.10 11.82 -43.51
N MET A 27 -23.22 11.23 -43.99
CA MET A 27 -24.08 10.39 -43.16
C MET A 27 -23.35 9.14 -42.66
N SER A 28 -22.62 8.43 -43.54
CA SER A 28 -21.85 7.24 -43.14
C SER A 28 -20.70 7.58 -42.17
N GLY A 29 -20.04 8.73 -42.36
CA GLY A 29 -19.03 9.25 -41.43
C GLY A 29 -19.60 9.53 -40.03
N GLN A 30 -20.78 10.15 -39.95
CA GLN A 30 -21.44 10.44 -38.69
C GLN A 30 -21.84 9.16 -37.93
N LEU A 31 -22.35 8.15 -38.64
CA LEU A 31 -22.67 6.84 -38.06
C LEU A 31 -21.43 6.12 -37.53
N ARG A 32 -20.32 6.14 -38.28
CA ARG A 32 -19.03 5.56 -37.82
C ARG A 32 -18.54 6.24 -36.55
N ARG A 33 -18.55 7.58 -36.49
CA ARG A 33 -18.12 8.33 -35.31
C ARG A 33 -18.99 8.00 -34.09
N ARG A 34 -20.31 7.93 -34.26
CA ARG A 34 -21.23 7.52 -33.17
C ARG A 34 -20.95 6.10 -32.69
N ARG A 35 -20.65 5.15 -33.60
CA ARG A 35 -20.29 3.78 -33.24
C ARG A 35 -18.96 3.71 -32.49
N GLN A 36 -17.95 4.44 -32.95
CA GLN A 36 -16.64 4.53 -32.29
C GLN A 36 -16.78 5.09 -30.88
N VAL A 37 -17.49 6.22 -30.71
CA VAL A 37 -17.71 6.81 -29.38
C VAL A 37 -18.42 5.83 -28.44
N ARG A 38 -19.46 5.12 -28.91
CA ARG A 38 -20.13 4.08 -28.10
C ARG A 38 -19.18 2.95 -27.70
N MET A 39 -18.34 2.46 -28.61
CA MET A 39 -17.35 1.43 -28.31
C MET A 39 -16.34 1.91 -27.28
N TYR A 40 -15.83 3.14 -27.39
CA TYR A 40 -14.91 3.71 -26.41
C TYR A 40 -15.56 3.89 -25.04
N CYS A 41 -16.78 4.41 -24.97
CA CYS A 41 -17.51 4.55 -23.70
C CYS A 41 -17.78 3.20 -23.02
N GLN A 42 -18.11 2.17 -23.81
CA GLN A 42 -18.31 0.82 -23.28
C GLN A 42 -16.99 0.21 -22.79
N ALA A 43 -15.92 0.35 -23.56
CA ALA A 43 -14.60 -0.16 -23.19
C ALA A 43 -14.06 0.52 -21.92
N SER A 44 -14.22 1.85 -21.79
CA SER A 44 -13.77 2.58 -20.60
C SER A 44 -14.54 2.19 -19.34
N ALA A 45 -15.84 1.94 -19.46
CA ALA A 45 -16.66 1.51 -18.32
C ALA A 45 -16.21 0.13 -17.79
N VAL A 46 -15.93 -0.82 -18.69
CA VAL A 46 -15.44 -2.15 -18.31
C VAL A 46 -14.05 -2.05 -17.69
N ALA A 47 -13.14 -1.26 -18.28
CA ALA A 47 -11.81 -1.06 -17.72
C ALA A 47 -11.85 -0.44 -16.32
N ALA A 48 -12.70 0.58 -16.11
CA ALA A 48 -12.88 1.20 -14.80
C ALA A 48 -13.41 0.22 -13.75
N LEU A 49 -14.37 -0.64 -14.11
CA LEU A 49 -14.87 -1.68 -13.21
C LEU A 49 -13.79 -2.70 -12.85
N ILE A 50 -12.97 -3.12 -13.80
CA ILE A 50 -11.84 -4.05 -13.54
C ILE A 50 -10.84 -3.40 -12.59
N LEU A 51 -10.46 -2.15 -12.85
CA LEU A 51 -9.53 -1.42 -11.97
C LEU A 51 -10.10 -1.30 -10.57
N LEU A 52 -11.36 -0.92 -10.42
CA LEU A 52 -12.02 -0.80 -9.12
C LEU A 52 -12.13 -2.16 -8.41
N ALA A 53 -12.45 -3.23 -9.14
CA ALA A 53 -12.55 -4.57 -8.61
C ALA A 53 -11.20 -5.17 -8.18
N VAL A 54 -10.07 -4.71 -8.74
CA VAL A 54 -8.72 -5.18 -8.34
C VAL A 54 -8.13 -4.28 -7.26
N PHE A 55 -8.20 -2.95 -7.41
CA PHE A 55 -7.57 -2.01 -6.48
C PHE A 55 -8.26 -2.00 -5.12
N VAL A 56 -9.59 -1.96 -5.08
CA VAL A 56 -10.30 -1.84 -3.79
C VAL A 56 -10.00 -3.05 -2.90
N PRO A 57 -10.13 -4.31 -3.36
CA PRO A 57 -9.77 -5.46 -2.54
C PRO A 57 -8.29 -5.50 -2.20
N ALA A 58 -7.39 -5.11 -3.09
CA ALA A 58 -5.95 -5.08 -2.78
C ALA A 58 -5.62 -4.12 -1.64
N THR A 59 -6.20 -2.91 -1.66
CA THR A 59 -6.01 -1.91 -0.58
C THR A 59 -6.62 -2.34 0.74
N LEU A 60 -7.80 -2.97 0.71
CA LEU A 60 -8.44 -3.50 1.91
C LEU A 60 -7.67 -4.70 2.45
N TYR A 61 -7.21 -5.59 1.57
CA TYR A 61 -6.44 -6.77 1.96
C TYR A 61 -5.12 -6.37 2.62
N SER A 62 -4.39 -5.37 2.12
CA SER A 62 -3.18 -4.91 2.80
C SER A 62 -3.49 -4.33 4.19
N GLN A 63 -4.62 -3.63 4.33
CA GLN A 63 -5.04 -3.07 5.61
C GLN A 63 -5.42 -4.17 6.63
N PHE A 64 -6.16 -5.19 6.20
CA PHE A 64 -6.56 -6.31 7.07
C PHE A 64 -5.43 -7.30 7.34
N ASN A 65 -4.55 -7.56 6.37
CA ASN A 65 -3.41 -8.44 6.58
C ASN A 65 -2.44 -7.84 7.62
N ASN A 66 -2.27 -6.52 7.62
CA ASN A 66 -1.54 -5.83 8.70
C ASN A 66 -2.19 -6.01 10.08
N GLN A 67 -3.50 -6.26 10.19
CA GLN A 67 -4.17 -6.49 11.48
C GLN A 67 -3.96 -7.91 12.04
N GLN A 68 -3.56 -8.90 11.25
CA GLN A 68 -3.25 -10.23 11.82
C GLN A 68 -1.91 -10.25 12.55
N PHE A 69 -1.04 -9.27 12.30
CA PHE A 69 0.25 -9.11 12.99
C PHE A 69 0.16 -8.28 14.29
N THR A 70 -0.99 -7.66 14.60
CA THR A 70 -1.15 -6.74 15.74
C THR A 70 -1.52 -7.41 17.07
N ARG A 71 -1.32 -8.71 17.23
CA ARG A 71 -1.42 -9.34 18.57
C ARG A 71 -0.13 -9.18 19.40
N LEU A 72 0.62 -8.09 19.21
CA LEU A 72 1.60 -7.69 20.22
C LEU A 72 0.86 -7.01 21.37
N THR A 73 0.96 -7.61 22.55
CA THR A 73 0.48 -7.00 23.77
C THR A 73 1.43 -5.88 24.21
N CYS A 74 0.96 -4.95 25.05
CA CYS A 74 1.84 -3.91 25.59
C CYS A 74 3.01 -4.49 26.41
N ALA A 75 2.86 -5.70 26.97
CA ALA A 75 3.93 -6.40 27.67
C ALA A 75 5.03 -6.82 26.69
N ASP A 76 4.66 -7.46 25.58
CA ASP A 76 5.61 -7.89 24.54
C ASP A 76 6.38 -6.70 23.96
N VAL A 77 5.66 -5.58 23.71
CA VAL A 77 6.29 -4.34 23.25
C VAL A 77 7.27 -3.80 24.30
N GLY A 78 6.89 -3.81 25.58
CA GLY A 78 7.75 -3.39 26.67
C GLY A 78 9.09 -4.13 26.71
N GLU A 79 9.07 -5.44 26.46
CA GLU A 79 10.28 -6.27 26.36
C GLU A 79 11.11 -5.94 25.11
N CYS A 80 10.45 -5.66 23.98
CA CYS A 80 11.11 -5.36 22.72
C CYS A 80 11.62 -3.91 22.59
N LEU A 81 11.15 -2.97 23.42
CA LEU A 81 11.44 -1.54 23.30
C LEU A 81 12.92 -1.20 23.39
N ALA A 82 13.68 -1.89 24.25
CA ALA A 82 15.11 -1.66 24.40
C ALA A 82 15.89 -2.09 23.15
N ASP A 83 15.58 -3.25 22.60
CA ASP A 83 16.21 -3.76 21.38
C ASP A 83 15.74 -2.99 20.13
N TYR A 84 14.51 -2.49 20.13
CA TYR A 84 13.98 -1.61 19.09
C TYR A 84 14.76 -0.28 19.05
N ASN A 85 14.94 0.36 20.21
CA ASN A 85 15.73 1.59 20.33
C ASN A 85 17.21 1.38 19.98
N ALA A 86 17.73 0.17 20.19
CA ALA A 86 19.08 -0.21 19.79
C ALA A 86 19.22 -0.61 18.31
N GLY A 87 18.11 -0.65 17.54
CA GLY A 87 18.10 -1.09 16.14
C GLY A 87 18.47 -2.57 15.95
N LYS A 88 18.25 -3.41 16.97
CA LYS A 88 18.59 -4.85 16.96
C LYS A 88 17.43 -5.77 16.61
N LEU A 89 16.21 -5.25 16.57
CA LEU A 89 15.03 -6.01 16.18
C LEU A 89 15.10 -6.41 14.70
N SER A 90 14.55 -7.58 14.36
CA SER A 90 14.30 -7.93 12.96
C SER A 90 13.32 -6.94 12.32
N GLU A 91 13.44 -6.70 11.01
CA GLU A 91 12.57 -5.77 10.27
C GLU A 91 11.08 -6.08 10.47
N GLU A 92 10.72 -7.36 10.46
CA GLU A 92 9.34 -7.82 10.72
C GLU A 92 8.87 -7.48 12.14
N MET A 93 9.71 -7.64 13.17
CA MET A 93 9.32 -7.30 14.54
C MET A 93 9.31 -5.79 14.76
N ALA A 94 10.25 -5.06 14.14
CA ALA A 94 10.32 -3.60 14.20
C ALA A 94 9.05 -2.97 13.64
N GLY A 95 8.57 -3.43 12.47
CA GLY A 95 7.31 -2.95 11.88
C GLY A 95 6.09 -3.24 12.76
N ARG A 96 6.08 -4.37 13.49
CA ARG A 96 5.01 -4.69 14.46
C ARG A 96 5.03 -3.78 15.68
N VAL A 97 6.21 -3.49 16.22
CA VAL A 97 6.38 -2.54 17.34
C VAL A 97 5.96 -1.14 16.90
N GLU A 98 6.39 -0.68 15.72
CA GLU A 98 6.02 0.62 15.15
C GLU A 98 4.50 0.75 14.97
N ALA A 99 3.85 -0.25 14.38
CA ALA A 99 2.39 -0.28 14.23
C ALA A 99 1.64 -0.23 15.58
N HIS A 100 2.18 -0.84 16.64
CA HIS A 100 1.61 -0.74 17.99
C HIS A 100 1.82 0.66 18.58
N LEU A 101 3.00 1.25 18.41
CA LEU A 101 3.33 2.58 18.89
C LEU A 101 2.42 3.65 18.27
N ASP A 102 2.04 3.51 17.00
CA ASP A 102 1.09 4.40 16.32
C ASP A 102 -0.26 4.51 17.03
N HIS A 103 -0.70 3.44 17.70
CA HIS A 103 -2.02 3.36 18.32
C HIS A 103 -1.99 3.42 19.86
N CYS A 104 -0.84 3.16 20.50
CA CYS A 104 -0.73 3.07 21.96
C CYS A 104 0.11 4.21 22.55
N VAL A 105 -0.56 5.19 23.18
CA VAL A 105 0.10 6.35 23.83
C VAL A 105 1.08 5.90 24.93
N ARG A 106 0.70 4.94 25.76
CA ARG A 106 1.53 4.46 26.89
C ARG A 106 2.87 3.87 26.44
N CYS A 107 2.88 3.10 25.36
CA CYS A 107 4.11 2.52 24.83
C CYS A 107 4.99 3.60 24.16
N ARG A 108 4.38 4.63 23.57
CA ARG A 108 5.08 5.77 22.98
C ARG A 108 5.81 6.59 24.05
N GLU A 109 5.12 6.92 25.15
CA GLU A 109 5.73 7.59 26.31
C GLU A 109 6.86 6.75 26.91
N ALA A 110 6.72 5.43 26.97
CA ALA A 110 7.77 4.53 27.45
C ALA A 110 9.01 4.54 26.53
N LEU A 111 8.83 4.59 25.21
CA LEU A 111 9.92 4.73 24.24
C LEU A 111 10.63 6.09 24.39
N GLU A 112 9.86 7.18 24.48
CA GLU A 112 10.39 8.53 24.71
C GLU A 112 11.21 8.58 26.01
N ALA A 113 10.72 7.97 27.09
CA ALA A 113 11.45 7.87 28.35
C ALA A 113 12.78 7.10 28.21
N LEU A 114 12.84 6.07 27.37
CA LEU A 114 14.08 5.33 27.08
C LEU A 114 15.07 6.16 26.26
N GLN A 115 14.60 6.97 25.31
CA GLN A 115 15.43 7.86 24.49
C GLN A 115 15.97 9.04 25.31
N HIS A 116 15.15 9.58 26.20
CA HIS A 116 15.51 10.72 27.03
C HIS A 116 16.26 10.34 28.30
N LYS A 117 16.30 9.06 28.70
CA LYS A 117 17.17 8.61 29.77
C LYS A 117 18.60 8.84 29.27
N PRO A 118 19.28 9.92 29.71
CA PRO A 118 20.64 10.16 29.27
C PRO A 118 21.38 8.89 29.63
N ALA A 119 22.10 8.29 28.68
CA ALA A 119 22.96 7.16 28.96
C ALA A 119 23.77 7.61 30.16
N THR A 120 23.41 7.11 31.35
CA THR A 120 24.07 7.47 32.58
C THR A 120 25.42 6.84 32.37
N VAL A 121 26.34 7.66 31.84
CA VAL A 121 27.70 7.29 31.49
C VAL A 121 28.18 6.67 32.77
N SER A 122 28.29 5.35 32.76
CA SER A 122 28.81 4.58 33.87
C SER A 122 30.28 4.96 33.94
N LEU A 123 30.54 6.07 34.62
CA LEU A 123 31.84 6.51 35.10
C LEU A 123 32.38 5.54 36.17
N ASP A 124 31.75 4.38 36.35
CA ASP A 124 32.28 3.19 37.03
C ASP A 124 33.13 2.29 36.13
N ARG A 125 33.60 2.78 34.97
CA ARG A 125 34.88 2.29 34.44
C ARG A 125 36.00 3.02 35.17
N ALA A 126 36.18 2.66 36.44
CA ALA A 126 37.38 3.01 37.19
C ALA A 126 38.60 2.62 36.34
N PRO A 127 39.51 3.56 36.05
CA PRO A 127 40.71 3.25 35.31
C PRO A 127 41.53 2.25 36.09
N HIS A 128 42.10 1.35 35.30
CA HIS A 128 43.16 0.41 35.60
C HIS A 128 44.37 1.11 36.25
N PHE A 129 44.27 1.58 37.49
CA PHE A 129 45.43 1.87 38.35
C PHE A 129 45.80 0.55 39.03
N ALA A 130 46.57 -0.34 38.41
CA ALA A 130 48.03 -0.28 38.43
C ALA A 130 48.59 -0.02 39.85
N ALA A 131 48.74 -1.08 40.65
CA ALA A 131 49.75 -1.23 41.70
C ALA A 131 49.80 -2.72 42.10
N ILE A 132 50.69 -3.53 41.52
CA ILE A 132 52.06 -3.74 41.98
C ILE A 132 52.11 -4.08 43.48
N LYS A 133 52.30 -5.36 43.79
CA LYS A 133 53.39 -5.86 44.63
C LYS A 133 53.42 -7.40 44.60
N SER A 134 54.37 -7.91 43.81
CA SER A 134 55.30 -8.96 44.23
C SER A 134 54.87 -9.83 45.41
N PHE A 135 54.45 -11.06 45.14
CA PHE A 135 54.73 -12.17 46.06
C PHE A 135 55.27 -13.35 45.26
N ARG A 136 56.59 -13.33 45.06
CA ARG A 136 57.37 -14.55 44.85
C ARG A 136 57.31 -15.33 46.16
N LEU A 137 56.87 -16.59 46.11
CA LEU A 137 57.32 -17.59 47.06
C LEU A 137 58.12 -18.64 46.28
N PRO A 138 59.44 -18.74 46.50
CA PRO A 138 60.23 -19.90 46.12
C PRO A 138 60.22 -20.95 47.24
N ALA A 139 60.64 -22.17 46.86
CA ALA A 139 60.97 -23.34 47.69
C ALA A 139 59.74 -24.10 48.23
N VAL A 140 59.69 -25.43 48.25
CA VAL A 140 60.66 -26.43 48.77
C VAL A 140 60.27 -27.78 48.11
N ILE A 141 61.11 -28.45 47.32
CA ILE A 141 62.06 -29.55 47.65
C ILE A 141 61.41 -30.84 48.25
N ALA A 142 61.93 -32.00 47.76
CA ALA A 142 61.92 -33.38 48.30
C ALA A 142 60.76 -34.31 47.88
N TRP A 143 60.94 -35.29 46.98
CA TRP A 143 61.67 -36.59 47.03
C TRP A 143 60.83 -37.79 47.56
N THR A 144 60.90 -38.89 46.79
CA THR A 144 60.59 -40.32 47.08
C THR A 144 59.14 -40.83 47.13
N ARG A 145 58.80 -41.75 46.22
CA ARG A 145 58.88 -43.19 46.49
C ARG A 145 59.06 -44.00 45.22
#